data_AF-A0A2U3Q761-F1
#
_entry.id   AF-A0A2U3Q761-F1
#
_cell.length_a   1.000
_cell.length_b   1.000
_cell.length_c   1.000
_cell.angle_alpha   90.00
_cell.angle_beta   90.00
_cell.angle_gamma   90.00
#
_symmetry.space_group_name_H-M   'P 1'
#
loop_
_entity.id
_entity.type
_entity.pdbx_description
1 polymer ?
#
loop_
_entity_poly.entity_id
_entity_poly.type
_entity_poly.pdbx_seq_one_letter_code
_entity_poly.pdbx_strand_id
1 'polypeptide(L)'
;MRQTIVRDVSDLPTYGYGPRSGPWWGAMGFMALEGMGFAIAIGAYLYLYAVNPTWPISAAPPDLWPGTVETVLYLLSVIPNEYTSRVAHRQDLRKTRLMLIVMALIGIALLILRGFEFAHLNTRWDNSAYGSIVWLILGLHTTHLATDVGDTVVLAVLMFTRHAKPRRFSDVTDNVFYWNFVVLAWLPLYVLLDWVPRL
;
A
#
# COMPACT_ATOMS: atom_id res chain seq x y z
N MET A 1 7.67 28.85 -39.71
CA MET A 1 6.29 28.41 -39.39
C MET A 1 5.74 29.35 -38.32
N ARG A 2 4.67 30.10 -38.59
CA ARG A 2 4.00 30.93 -37.56
C ARG A 2 3.08 30.03 -36.75
N GLN A 3 3.33 29.90 -35.44
CA GLN A 3 2.42 29.20 -34.54
C GLN A 3 1.17 30.07 -34.34
N THR A 4 0.01 29.55 -34.73
CA THR A 4 -1.29 30.19 -34.49
C THR A 4 -1.79 29.71 -33.14
N ILE A 5 -1.88 30.61 -32.15
CA ILE A 5 -2.45 30.27 -30.84
C ILE A 5 -3.97 30.11 -31.03
N VAL A 6 -4.45 28.87 -30.92
CA VAL A 6 -5.88 28.53 -31.11
C VAL A 6 -6.70 28.80 -29.84
N ARG A 7 -6.08 28.67 -28.66
CA ARG A 7 -6.73 28.90 -27.36
C ARG A 7 -5.70 29.15 -26.26
N ASP A 8 -5.93 30.17 -25.44
CA ASP A 8 -5.21 30.38 -24.19
C ASP A 8 -5.83 29.48 -23.09
N VAL A 9 -4.99 28.71 -22.41
CA VAL A 9 -5.38 27.78 -21.34
C VAL A 9 -4.67 28.11 -20.03
N SER A 10 -4.07 29.29 -19.92
CA SER A 10 -3.31 29.74 -18.74
C SER A 10 -4.17 29.83 -17.47
N ASP A 11 -5.48 30.01 -17.63
CA ASP A 11 -6.45 30.10 -16.52
C ASP A 11 -6.84 28.74 -15.93
N LEU A 12 -6.40 27.62 -16.52
CA LEU A 12 -6.75 26.30 -16.01
C LEU A 12 -6.10 26.05 -14.64
N PRO A 13 -6.81 25.36 -13.72
CA PRO A 13 -6.24 25.00 -12.43
C PRO A 13 -4.96 24.17 -12.59
N THR A 14 -3.91 24.56 -11.85
CA THR A 14 -2.62 23.85 -11.87
C THR A 14 -2.62 22.55 -11.05
N TYR A 15 -3.69 22.32 -10.29
CA TYR A 15 -3.95 21.11 -9.51
C TYR A 15 -5.47 20.95 -9.28
N GLY A 16 -5.91 19.75 -8.96
CA GLY A 16 -7.30 19.40 -8.65
C GLY A 16 -7.33 18.10 -7.85
N TYR A 17 -8.50 17.69 -7.38
CA TYR A 17 -8.64 16.45 -6.60
C TYR A 17 -9.31 15.34 -7.42
N GLY A 18 -8.93 14.09 -7.16
CA GLY A 18 -9.55 12.92 -7.77
C GLY A 18 -9.47 12.94 -9.30
N PRO A 19 -10.53 12.56 -10.03
CA PRO A 19 -10.52 12.43 -11.50
C PRO A 19 -10.20 13.70 -12.28
N ARG A 20 -10.21 14.87 -11.62
CA ARG A 20 -9.86 16.17 -12.20
C ARG A 20 -8.35 16.42 -12.20
N SER A 21 -7.56 15.57 -11.54
CA SER A 21 -6.09 15.67 -11.46
C SER A 21 -5.46 14.65 -12.41
N GLY A 22 -4.46 15.09 -13.18
CA GLY A 22 -3.64 14.17 -13.99
C GLY A 22 -2.92 13.11 -13.15
N PRO A 23 -2.29 13.47 -12.01
CA PRO A 23 -1.65 12.51 -11.10
C PRO A 23 -2.57 11.38 -10.65
N TRP A 24 -3.86 11.63 -10.43
CA TRP A 24 -4.81 10.62 -9.99
C TRP A 24 -4.99 9.49 -11.02
N TRP A 25 -5.07 9.82 -12.31
CA TRP A 25 -5.12 8.81 -13.37
C TRP A 25 -3.80 8.04 -13.51
N GLY A 26 -2.68 8.72 -13.29
CA GLY A 26 -1.37 8.06 -13.19
C GLY A 26 -1.33 7.04 -12.05
N ALA A 27 -1.82 7.44 -10.86
CA ALA A 27 -1.92 6.56 -9.69
C ALA A 27 -2.85 5.37 -9.96
N MET A 28 -4.01 5.57 -10.62
CA MET A 28 -4.89 4.48 -11.04
C MET A 28 -4.21 3.49 -11.99
N GLY A 29 -3.53 3.99 -13.02
CA GLY A 29 -2.79 3.13 -13.95
C GLY A 29 -1.70 2.34 -13.25
N PHE A 30 -0.98 2.98 -12.32
CA PHE A 30 0.02 2.33 -11.49
C PHE A 30 -0.59 1.23 -10.59
N MET A 31 -1.68 1.52 -9.88
CA MET A 31 -2.37 0.50 -9.06
C MET A 31 -2.94 -0.65 -9.89
N ALA A 32 -3.40 -0.39 -11.12
CA ALA A 32 -3.83 -1.46 -12.02
C ALA A 32 -2.66 -2.37 -12.42
N LEU A 33 -1.48 -1.79 -12.69
CA LEU A 33 -0.26 -2.53 -13.02
C LEU A 33 0.22 -3.36 -11.82
N GLU A 34 0.36 -2.74 -10.65
CA GLU A 34 0.77 -3.43 -9.42
C GLU A 34 -0.27 -4.47 -8.98
N GLY A 35 -1.55 -4.16 -9.11
CA GLY A 35 -2.66 -5.09 -8.87
C GLY A 35 -2.61 -6.32 -9.76
N MET A 36 -2.21 -6.17 -11.02
CA MET A 36 -1.94 -7.32 -11.90
C MET A 36 -0.75 -8.14 -11.40
N GLY A 37 0.30 -7.50 -10.88
CA GLY A 37 1.43 -8.18 -10.23
C GLY A 37 0.98 -9.07 -9.08
N PHE A 38 0.14 -8.55 -8.17
CA PHE A 38 -0.48 -9.34 -7.10
C PHE A 38 -1.35 -10.48 -7.66
N ALA A 39 -2.17 -10.22 -8.69
CA ALA A 39 -3.02 -11.23 -9.29
C ALA A 39 -2.21 -12.40 -9.89
N ILE A 40 -1.09 -12.11 -10.57
CA ILE A 40 -0.18 -13.13 -11.09
C ILE A 40 0.46 -13.92 -9.96
N ALA A 41 0.92 -13.25 -8.90
CA ALA A 41 1.52 -13.93 -7.74
C ALA A 41 0.51 -14.84 -7.03
N ILE A 42 -0.74 -14.39 -6.86
CA ILE A 42 -1.85 -15.21 -6.35
C ILE A 42 -2.13 -16.39 -7.28
N GLY A 43 -2.16 -16.18 -8.60
CA GLY A 43 -2.34 -17.25 -9.58
C GLY A 43 -1.24 -18.31 -9.49
N ALA A 44 0.02 -17.88 -9.34
CA ALA A 44 1.15 -18.77 -9.14
C ALA A 44 1.05 -19.55 -7.81
N TYR A 45 0.65 -18.89 -6.71
CA TYR A 45 0.38 -19.54 -5.43
C TYR A 45 -0.69 -20.63 -5.56
N LEU A 46 -1.84 -20.30 -6.17
CA LEU A 46 -2.95 -21.24 -6.30
C LEU A 46 -2.61 -22.41 -7.24
N TYR A 47 -1.82 -22.16 -8.29
CA TYR A 47 -1.28 -23.22 -9.14
C TYR A 47 -0.39 -24.17 -8.34
N LEU A 48 0.57 -23.63 -7.57
CA LEU A 48 1.47 -24.44 -6.73
C LEU A 48 0.70 -25.21 -5.65
N TYR A 49 -0.29 -24.59 -5.02
CA TYR A 49 -1.20 -25.25 -4.09
C TYR A 49 -1.91 -26.45 -4.74
N ALA A 50 -2.46 -26.28 -5.95
CA ALA A 50 -3.25 -27.31 -6.63
C ALA A 50 -2.42 -28.50 -7.13
N VAL A 51 -1.16 -28.30 -7.51
CA VAL A 51 -0.30 -29.36 -8.08
C VAL A 51 0.53 -30.13 -7.05
N ASN A 52 0.56 -29.68 -5.79
CA ASN A 52 1.31 -30.34 -4.73
C ASN A 52 0.36 -31.04 -3.75
N PRO A 53 0.63 -32.31 -3.37
CA PRO A 53 -0.27 -33.08 -2.49
C PRO A 53 -0.22 -32.62 -1.02
N THR A 54 0.78 -31.83 -0.64
CA THR A 54 0.97 -31.33 0.72
C THR A 54 1.25 -29.83 0.67
N TRP A 55 0.55 -29.07 1.50
CA TRP A 55 0.72 -27.62 1.62
C TRP A 55 0.58 -27.20 3.09
N PRO A 56 1.62 -26.63 3.73
CA PRO A 56 2.95 -26.28 3.22
C PRO A 56 3.83 -27.45 2.78
N ILE A 57 4.82 -27.17 1.93
CA ILE A 57 5.83 -28.15 1.52
C ILE A 57 7.01 -28.11 2.50
N SER A 58 7.20 -29.20 3.25
CA SER A 58 8.33 -29.41 4.17
C SER A 58 8.48 -28.31 5.24
N ALA A 59 7.38 -27.67 5.64
CA ALA A 59 7.32 -26.62 6.65
C ALA A 59 6.07 -26.78 7.51
N ALA A 60 6.12 -26.30 8.75
CA ALA A 60 4.91 -26.09 9.52
C ALA A 60 4.13 -24.88 8.96
N PRO A 61 2.80 -24.85 9.08
CA PRO A 61 2.03 -23.65 8.79
C PRO A 61 2.59 -22.43 9.55
N PRO A 62 2.59 -21.23 8.97
CA PRO A 62 3.08 -20.01 9.63
C PRO A 62 2.20 -19.70 10.84
N ASP A 63 2.74 -19.10 11.90
CA ASP A 63 1.93 -18.72 13.06
C ASP A 63 0.84 -17.73 12.67
N LEU A 64 -0.40 -17.90 13.16
CA LEU A 64 -1.53 -17.05 12.77
C LEU A 64 -1.51 -15.66 13.40
N TRP A 65 -0.88 -15.54 14.58
CA TRP A 65 -1.01 -14.33 15.39
C TRP A 65 -0.40 -13.08 14.72
N PRO A 66 0.79 -13.12 14.07
CA PRO A 66 1.38 -11.92 13.46
C PRO A 66 0.50 -11.40 12.33
N GLY A 67 0.13 -12.26 11.37
CA GLY A 67 -0.72 -11.90 10.24
C GLY A 67 -2.10 -11.42 10.68
N THR A 68 -2.66 -11.99 11.73
CA THR A 68 -3.97 -11.56 12.28
C THR A 68 -3.86 -10.18 12.94
N VAL A 69 -2.83 -9.94 13.76
CA VAL A 69 -2.61 -8.62 14.39
C VAL A 69 -2.34 -7.56 13.32
N GLU A 70 -1.56 -7.88 12.30
CA GLU A 70 -1.28 -6.97 11.19
C GLU A 70 -2.55 -6.64 10.41
N THR A 71 -3.38 -7.65 10.11
CA THR A 71 -4.67 -7.47 9.44
C THR A 71 -5.61 -6.56 10.24
N VAL A 72 -5.71 -6.77 11.56
CA VAL A 72 -6.51 -5.91 12.43
C VAL A 72 -5.99 -4.47 12.40
N LEU A 73 -4.67 -4.29 12.45
CA LEU A 73 -4.07 -2.96 12.42
C LEU A 73 -4.30 -2.26 11.06
N TYR A 74 -4.20 -2.99 9.94
CA TYR A 74 -4.56 -2.46 8.61
C TYR A 74 -6.01 -1.98 8.58
N LEU A 75 -6.96 -2.80 9.03
CA LEU A 75 -8.38 -2.44 9.03
C LEU A 75 -8.65 -1.21 9.91
N LEU A 76 -8.02 -1.14 11.10
CA LEU A 76 -8.13 0.02 11.98
C LEU A 76 -7.48 1.27 11.39
N SER A 77 -6.41 1.12 10.61
CA SER A 77 -5.68 2.24 9.98
C SER A 77 -6.52 3.00 8.95
N VAL A 78 -7.56 2.38 8.37
CA VAL A 78 -8.46 3.03 7.41
C VAL A 78 -9.16 4.23 8.05
N ILE A 79 -9.48 4.17 9.35
CA ILE A 79 -10.19 5.24 10.07
C ILE A 79 -9.36 6.56 10.10
N PRO A 80 -8.13 6.57 10.64
CA PRO A 80 -7.29 7.76 10.59
C PRO A 80 -6.89 8.12 9.14
N ASN A 81 -6.74 7.16 8.23
CA ASN A 81 -6.43 7.45 6.83
C ASN A 81 -7.55 8.28 6.16
N GLU A 82 -8.81 7.86 6.30
CA GLU A 82 -9.95 8.61 5.79
C GLU A 82 -10.12 9.98 6.44
N TYR A 83 -9.80 10.09 7.73
CA TYR A 83 -9.78 11.39 8.40
C TYR A 83 -8.68 12.31 7.84
N THR A 84 -7.49 11.77 7.50
CA THR A 84 -6.41 12.48 6.81
C THR A 84 -6.90 13.08 5.48
N SER A 85 -7.61 12.29 4.67
CA SER A 85 -8.20 12.77 3.41
C SER A 85 -9.16 13.93 3.62
N ARG A 86 -10.06 13.81 4.61
CA ARG A 86 -11.04 14.87 4.93
C ARG A 86 -10.38 16.18 5.36
N VAL A 87 -9.34 16.12 6.20
CA VAL A 87 -8.64 17.33 6.65
C VAL A 87 -7.77 17.94 5.55
N ALA A 88 -7.20 17.11 4.67
CA ALA A 88 -6.44 17.56 3.50
C ALA A 88 -7.36 18.27 2.49
N HIS A 89 -8.54 17.72 2.21
CA HIS A 89 -9.55 18.38 1.36
C HIS A 89 -9.99 19.75 1.88
N ARG A 90 -10.08 19.90 3.21
CA ARG A 90 -10.38 21.18 3.87
C ARG A 90 -9.17 22.12 3.94
N GLN A 91 -8.01 21.69 3.45
CA GLN A 91 -6.74 22.41 3.51
C GLN A 91 -6.34 22.85 4.93
N ASP A 92 -6.75 22.08 5.94
CA ASP A 92 -6.39 22.33 7.34
C ASP A 92 -4.94 21.84 7.57
N LEU A 93 -3.98 22.75 7.39
CA LEU A 93 -2.55 22.43 7.45
C LEU A 93 -2.13 21.82 8.80
N ARG A 94 -2.67 22.33 9.90
CA ARG A 94 -2.31 21.86 11.24
C ARG A 94 -2.77 20.42 11.46
N LYS A 95 -4.03 20.11 11.10
CA LYS A 95 -4.56 18.75 11.21
C LYS A 95 -3.92 17.80 10.22
N THR A 96 -3.66 18.26 8.98
CA THR A 96 -2.99 17.44 7.97
C THR A 96 -1.59 17.02 8.44
N ARG A 97 -0.81 17.94 9.00
CA ARG A 97 0.51 17.65 9.59
C ARG A 97 0.44 16.61 10.71
N LEU A 98 -0.50 16.79 11.65
CA LEU A 98 -0.69 15.84 12.75
C LEU A 98 -1.05 14.45 12.22
N MET A 99 -1.98 14.40 11.26
CA MET A 99 -2.46 13.14 10.71
C MET A 99 -1.43 12.40 9.87
N LEU A 100 -0.57 13.11 9.12
CA LEU A 100 0.56 12.51 8.42
C LEU A 100 1.57 11.87 9.39
N ILE A 101 1.81 12.49 10.56
CA ILE A 101 2.64 11.88 11.62
C ILE A 101 1.97 10.63 12.16
N VAL A 102 0.67 10.68 12.44
CA VAL A 102 -0.10 9.51 12.93
C VAL A 102 -0.02 8.36 11.91
N MET A 103 -0.25 8.62 10.63
CA MET A 103 -0.18 7.60 9.57
C MET A 103 1.23 7.05 9.40
N ALA A 104 2.27 7.89 9.45
CA ALA A 104 3.65 7.44 9.40
C ALA A 104 3.99 6.50 10.57
N LEU A 105 3.54 6.81 11.79
CA LEU A 105 3.75 5.94 12.96
C LEU A 105 3.02 4.61 12.83
N ILE A 106 1.78 4.61 12.33
CA ILE A 106 1.01 3.38 12.07
C ILE A 106 1.74 2.51 11.04
N GLY A 107 2.23 3.11 9.95
CA GLY A 107 2.96 2.38 8.92
C GLY A 107 4.31 1.83 9.38
N ILE A 108 5.05 2.57 10.21
CA ILE A 108 6.26 2.05 10.85
C ILE A 108 5.91 0.87 11.77
N ALA A 109 4.82 0.95 12.55
CA ALA A 109 4.39 -0.15 13.39
C ALA A 109 4.00 -1.40 12.56
N LEU A 110 3.32 -1.22 11.42
CA LEU A 110 3.03 -2.31 10.49
C LEU A 110 4.31 -2.93 9.91
N LEU A 111 5.31 -2.13 9.52
CA LEU A 111 6.60 -2.65 9.05
C LEU A 111 7.35 -3.44 10.14
N ILE A 112 7.27 -3.00 11.40
CA ILE A 112 7.85 -3.74 12.53
C ILE A 112 7.12 -5.08 12.72
N LEU A 113 5.79 -5.08 12.72
CA LEU A 113 4.99 -6.31 12.79
C LEU A 113 5.30 -7.26 11.62
N ARG A 114 5.45 -6.72 10.41
CA ARG A 114 5.87 -7.46 9.23
C ARG A 114 7.23 -8.14 9.42
N GLY A 115 8.18 -7.45 10.05
CA GLY A 115 9.47 -8.03 10.42
C GLY A 115 9.33 -9.24 11.35
N PHE A 116 8.40 -9.19 12.31
CA PHE A 116 8.07 -10.36 13.14
C PHE A 116 7.39 -11.46 12.34
N GLU A 117 6.46 -11.13 11.43
CA GLU A 117 5.81 -12.12 10.56
C GLU A 117 6.82 -12.92 9.74
N PHE A 118 7.80 -12.26 9.11
CA PHE A 118 8.89 -12.94 8.38
C PHE A 118 9.67 -13.94 9.25
N ALA A 119 9.83 -13.65 10.54
CA ALA A 119 10.51 -14.55 11.48
C ALA A 119 9.68 -15.79 11.85
N HIS A 120 8.35 -15.76 11.64
CA HIS A 120 7.42 -16.83 12.02
C HIS A 120 6.86 -17.61 10.80
N LEU A 121 7.45 -17.46 9.61
CA LEU A 121 7.01 -18.17 8.40
C LEU A 121 7.33 -19.68 8.40
N ASN A 122 8.20 -20.14 9.31
CA ASN A 122 8.64 -21.54 9.41
C ASN A 122 9.29 -22.11 8.13
N THR A 123 9.58 -21.27 7.13
CA THR A 123 10.24 -21.63 5.87
C THR A 123 11.15 -20.50 5.39
N ARG A 124 12.24 -20.86 4.70
CA ARG A 124 13.06 -19.92 3.95
C ARG A 124 12.59 -19.85 2.50
N TRP A 125 12.88 -18.73 1.85
CA TRP A 125 12.63 -18.46 0.44
C TRP A 125 13.23 -19.49 -0.55
N ASP A 126 14.31 -20.18 -0.16
CA ASP A 126 15.09 -21.12 -0.98
C ASP A 126 14.84 -22.59 -0.65
N ASN A 127 13.97 -22.90 0.31
CA ASN A 127 13.76 -24.27 0.80
C ASN A 127 12.83 -25.11 -0.11
N SER A 128 11.80 -24.50 -0.68
CA SER A 128 10.76 -25.20 -1.45
C SER A 128 9.96 -24.23 -2.29
N ALA A 129 9.15 -24.73 -3.24
CA ALA A 129 8.25 -23.90 -4.02
C ALA A 129 7.26 -23.11 -3.14
N TYR A 130 6.80 -23.71 -2.02
CA TYR A 130 6.00 -23.03 -0.98
C TYR A 130 6.77 -21.84 -0.39
N GLY A 131 8.01 -22.08 0.06
CA GLY A 131 8.85 -21.03 0.63
C GLY A 131 9.08 -19.89 -0.36
N SER A 132 9.41 -20.19 -1.61
CA SER A 132 9.65 -19.17 -2.64
C SER A 132 8.41 -18.31 -2.91
N ILE A 133 7.23 -18.90 -3.06
CA ILE A 133 6.02 -18.12 -3.38
C ILE A 133 5.52 -17.29 -2.21
N VAL A 134 5.59 -17.82 -0.98
CA VAL A 134 5.21 -17.09 0.24
C VAL A 134 6.12 -15.87 0.42
N TRP A 135 7.43 -16.04 0.32
CA TRP A 135 8.39 -14.94 0.41
C TRP A 135 8.25 -13.92 -0.72
N LEU A 136 7.94 -14.36 -1.94
CA LEU A 136 7.68 -13.46 -3.07
C LEU A 136 6.46 -12.57 -2.80
N ILE A 137 5.33 -13.16 -2.38
CA ILE A 137 4.10 -12.42 -2.11
C ILE A 137 4.28 -11.45 -0.94
N LEU A 138 4.86 -11.93 0.17
CA LEU A 138 5.12 -11.09 1.34
C LEU A 138 6.10 -9.99 1.03
N GLY A 139 7.17 -10.28 0.29
CA GLY A 139 8.15 -9.29 -0.14
C GLY A 139 7.56 -8.23 -1.07
N LEU A 140 6.69 -8.63 -2.00
CA LEU A 140 5.98 -7.70 -2.88
C LEU A 140 5.09 -6.76 -2.08
N HIS A 141 4.25 -7.29 -1.18
CA HIS A 141 3.36 -6.48 -0.35
C HIS A 141 4.13 -5.59 0.64
N THR A 142 5.16 -6.13 1.28
CA THR A 142 6.05 -5.36 2.18
C THR A 142 6.73 -4.21 1.45
N THR A 143 7.15 -4.42 0.20
CA THR A 143 7.75 -3.37 -0.62
C THR A 143 6.74 -2.23 -0.85
N HIS A 144 5.48 -2.55 -1.13
CA HIS A 144 4.42 -1.57 -1.30
C HIS A 144 4.12 -0.80 -0.01
N LEU A 145 4.04 -1.49 1.13
CA LEU A 145 3.89 -0.86 2.43
C LEU A 145 5.08 0.08 2.71
N ALA A 146 6.32 -0.37 2.49
CA ALA A 146 7.52 0.42 2.78
C ALA A 146 7.61 1.68 1.90
N THR A 147 7.27 1.58 0.62
CA THR A 147 7.26 2.74 -0.27
C THR A 147 6.17 3.74 0.10
N ASP A 148 4.98 3.27 0.49
CA ASP A 148 3.88 4.13 0.92
C ASP A 148 4.17 4.84 2.25
N VAL A 149 4.80 4.16 3.20
CA VAL A 149 5.33 4.78 4.43
C VAL A 149 6.39 5.82 4.09
N GLY A 150 7.28 5.51 3.15
CA GLY A 150 8.28 6.45 2.64
C GLY A 150 7.65 7.72 2.06
N ASP A 151 6.64 7.58 1.21
CA ASP A 151 5.90 8.71 0.64
C ASP A 151 5.18 9.52 1.73
N THR A 152 4.50 8.86 2.66
CA THR A 152 3.86 9.50 3.81
C THR A 152 4.84 10.34 4.63
N VAL A 153 6.03 9.81 4.91
CA VAL A 153 7.09 10.52 5.65
C VAL A 153 7.62 11.71 4.84
N VAL A 154 7.84 11.55 3.53
CA VAL A 154 8.28 12.65 2.67
C VAL A 154 7.23 13.75 2.63
N LEU A 155 5.95 13.41 2.46
CA LEU A 155 4.84 14.36 2.49
C LEU A 155 4.74 15.05 3.85
N ALA A 156 4.89 14.31 4.96
CA ALA A 156 4.93 14.88 6.30
C ALA A 156 6.03 15.96 6.39
N VAL A 157 7.27 15.61 6.05
CA VAL A 157 8.41 16.53 6.05
C VAL A 157 8.12 17.76 5.19
N LEU A 158 7.68 17.58 3.93
CA LEU A 158 7.37 18.67 3.03
C LEU A 158 6.32 19.63 3.60
N MET A 159 5.29 19.09 4.26
CA MET A 159 4.23 19.87 4.89
C MET A 159 4.71 20.68 6.09
N PHE A 160 5.83 20.35 6.73
CA PHE A 160 6.49 21.18 7.76
C PHE A 160 7.46 22.23 7.20
N THR A 161 7.75 22.21 5.90
CA THR A 161 8.65 23.19 5.26
C THR A 161 7.90 24.27 4.49
N ARG A 162 8.64 25.21 3.89
CA ARG A 162 8.13 26.20 2.91
C ARG A 162 7.44 25.58 1.67
N HIS A 163 7.53 24.26 1.49
CA HIS A 163 6.94 23.54 0.36
C HIS A 163 5.50 23.07 0.62
N ALA A 164 4.91 23.42 1.76
CA ALA A 164 3.49 23.22 2.08
C ALA A 164 2.56 24.08 1.20
N LYS A 165 2.59 23.83 -0.10
CA LYS A 165 1.79 24.53 -1.12
C LYS A 165 0.41 23.88 -1.24
N PRO A 166 -0.62 24.60 -1.75
CA PRO A 166 -1.97 24.05 -1.91
C PRO A 166 -2.04 22.73 -2.68
N ARG A 167 -1.17 22.54 -3.69
CA ARG A 167 -1.05 21.28 -4.44
C ARG A 167 -0.73 20.07 -3.54
N ARG A 168 0.02 20.25 -2.46
CA ARG A 168 0.40 19.16 -1.55
C ARG A 168 -0.78 18.55 -0.82
N PHE A 169 -1.88 19.28 -0.65
CA PHE A 169 -3.11 18.68 -0.10
C PHE A 169 -3.72 17.66 -1.06
N SER A 170 -3.60 17.87 -2.37
CA SER A 170 -3.98 16.84 -3.36
C SER A 170 -3.05 15.65 -3.30
N ASP A 171 -1.74 15.88 -3.21
CA ASP A 171 -0.76 14.79 -3.09
C ASP A 171 -1.05 13.92 -1.84
N VAL A 172 -1.44 14.54 -0.72
CA VAL A 172 -1.88 13.82 0.49
C VAL A 172 -3.12 12.98 0.23
N THR A 173 -4.12 13.48 -0.52
CA THR A 173 -5.30 12.67 -0.86
C THR A 173 -4.97 11.51 -1.80
N ASP A 174 -4.00 11.68 -2.69
CA ASP A 174 -3.52 10.60 -3.56
C ASP A 174 -2.76 9.54 -2.74
N ASN A 175 -1.97 9.94 -1.74
CA ASN A 175 -1.31 9.03 -0.80
C ASN A 175 -2.34 8.22 0.03
N VAL A 176 -3.38 8.86 0.59
CA VAL A 176 -4.49 8.15 1.27
C VAL A 176 -5.10 7.07 0.37
N PHE A 177 -5.34 7.42 -0.89
CA PHE A 177 -5.94 6.50 -1.86
C PHE A 177 -5.05 5.28 -2.12
N TYR A 178 -3.74 5.48 -2.22
CA TYR A 178 -2.78 4.39 -2.38
C TYR A 178 -2.67 3.50 -1.13
N TRP A 179 -2.68 4.09 0.08
CA TRP A 179 -2.75 3.33 1.33
C TRP A 179 -3.94 2.38 1.38
N ASN A 180 -5.12 2.85 0.95
CA ASN A 180 -6.32 2.02 0.86
C ASN A 180 -6.16 0.85 -0.12
N PHE A 181 -5.42 1.04 -1.22
CA PHE A 181 -5.07 -0.05 -2.14
C PHE A 181 -4.15 -1.08 -1.49
N VAL A 182 -3.13 -0.66 -0.74
CA VAL A 182 -2.22 -1.56 0.00
C VAL A 182 -2.99 -2.40 1.03
N VAL A 183 -3.90 -1.76 1.78
CA VAL A 183 -4.80 -2.45 2.74
C VAL A 183 -5.70 -3.45 2.03
N LEU A 184 -6.33 -3.05 0.91
CA LEU A 184 -7.25 -3.92 0.18
C LEU A 184 -6.52 -5.12 -0.44
N ALA A 185 -5.33 -4.91 -0.99
CA ALA A 185 -4.49 -5.96 -1.57
C ALA A 185 -4.06 -6.98 -0.50
N TRP A 186 -3.89 -6.57 0.76
CA TRP A 186 -3.50 -7.46 1.85
C TRP A 186 -4.57 -8.53 2.17
N LEU A 187 -5.86 -8.20 2.12
CA LEU A 187 -6.93 -9.09 2.57
C LEU A 187 -6.95 -10.47 1.88
N PRO A 188 -6.91 -10.59 0.54
CA PRO A 188 -6.81 -11.90 -0.11
C PRO A 188 -5.48 -12.59 0.22
N LEU A 189 -4.38 -11.84 0.38
CA LEU A 189 -3.08 -12.41 0.72
C LEU A 189 -3.08 -13.01 2.13
N TYR A 190 -3.66 -12.34 3.12
CA TYR A 190 -3.83 -12.88 4.47
C TYR A 190 -4.59 -14.22 4.46
N VAL A 191 -5.68 -14.32 3.70
CA VAL A 191 -6.41 -15.59 3.58
C VAL A 191 -5.52 -16.67 2.97
N LEU A 192 -4.81 -16.35 1.88
CA LEU A 192 -3.96 -17.32 1.19
C LEU A 192 -2.75 -17.72 2.03
N LEU A 193 -2.11 -16.80 2.75
CA LEU A 193 -0.85 -17.06 3.43
C LEU A 193 -1.03 -17.66 4.83
N ASP A 194 -2.08 -17.25 5.56
CA ASP A 194 -2.28 -17.69 6.93
C ASP A 194 -3.27 -18.86 7.05
N TRP A 195 -4.36 -18.82 6.27
CA TRP A 195 -5.48 -19.77 6.41
C TRP A 195 -5.37 -20.97 5.47
N VAL A 196 -5.01 -20.79 4.20
CA VAL A 196 -4.92 -21.91 3.24
C VAL A 196 -3.91 -22.99 3.66
N PRO A 197 -2.74 -22.68 4.26
CA PRO A 197 -1.83 -23.69 4.83
C PRO A 197 -2.41 -24.60 5.92
N ARG A 198 -3.65 -24.37 6.34
CA ARG A 198 -4.34 -25.09 7.42
C ARG A 198 -5.56 -25.88 6.95
N LEU A 199 -5.87 -25.81 5.65
CA LEU A 199 -6.95 -26.57 5.00
C LEU A 199 -6.43 -27.94 4.59
#